data_AF-A0A3D3GAQ6-F1
#
_entry.id   AF-A0A3D3GAQ6-F1
#
_cell.length_a   1.000
_cell.length_b   1.000
_cell.length_c   1.000
_cell.angle_alpha   90.00
_cell.angle_beta   90.00
_cell.angle_gamma   90.00
#
_symmetry.space_group_name_H-M   'P 1'
#
loop_
_entity.id
_entity.type
_entity.pdbx_description
1 polymer ?
#
loop_
_entity_poly.entity_id
_entity_poly.type
_entity_poly.pdbx_seq_one_letter_code
_entity_poly.pdbx_strand_id
1 'polypeptide(L)'
;MADKTPDSLRHTVVLTSRENFVWHSMQEIIPALEQLWVEAARPERHRVSVLNADEASFSKILQACLSADQIVFTCFTVKLARIGQLLREKCSLDCRYILYLHQLATIGCWPLHEWGLAQVLRSSDLFLSSCRKDADTLKLSFASPDVRVLPFTIFDFPETRTRARASFEPATPVSLIYAGRISAQKNLHTLLQALSLLALRRPELEFKLDIYGSEDNLGSPNMGLESRGYALFLTELNHRLGLEHQVRFGGMLPREALHERLWSKPCIFISPSLHSDENFGMAAFRSLCLGNLAVLSDWGGHADFDQCFPGQVFYAPVRESSAGPFIHPEELSALISEASKKARTGSFQLPANYTPSAISEALLKIALEPKAKSAPLQATDTSRALLANRKHYLNDSPKMSKIFASYEDPLAKLFFRAYGMIPKPATTAPSPLALVPWAQRENGEITIVDPHRGNFSFSNIDKAAEYGFAHHSSC
;
A
#
# COMPACT_ATOMS: atom_id res chain seq x y z
N MET A 1 -14.78 37.56 -9.14
CA MET A 1 -15.38 36.47 -9.95
C MET A 1 -16.81 36.33 -9.51
N ALA A 2 -17.77 36.44 -10.43
CA ALA A 2 -19.18 36.22 -10.10
C ALA A 2 -19.38 34.74 -9.75
N ASP A 3 -20.15 34.45 -8.69
CA ASP A 3 -20.54 33.08 -8.36
C ASP A 3 -21.25 32.48 -9.58
N LYS A 4 -20.61 31.47 -10.19
CA LYS A 4 -21.22 30.73 -11.30
C LYS A 4 -22.51 30.09 -10.78
N THR A 5 -23.59 30.25 -11.52
CA THR A 5 -24.86 29.58 -11.23
C THR A 5 -24.64 28.06 -11.16
N PRO A 6 -25.40 27.31 -10.34
CA PRO A 6 -25.29 25.86 -10.21
C PRO A 6 -25.31 25.08 -11.54
N ASP A 7 -25.90 25.67 -12.59
CA ASP A 7 -26.01 25.10 -13.94
C ASP A 7 -24.84 25.42 -14.88
N SER A 8 -23.78 26.09 -14.43
CA SER A 8 -22.64 26.39 -15.31
C SER A 8 -21.85 25.12 -15.64
N LEU A 9 -21.51 24.93 -16.92
CA LEU A 9 -20.59 23.89 -17.37
C LEU A 9 -19.26 23.97 -16.60
N ARG A 10 -18.92 22.91 -15.85
CA ARG A 10 -17.64 22.74 -15.14
C ARG A 10 -16.58 22.17 -16.05
N HIS A 11 -15.35 22.67 -15.96
CA HIS A 11 -14.21 22.12 -16.71
C HIS A 11 -13.14 21.55 -15.78
N THR A 12 -12.81 20.27 -15.95
CA THR A 12 -11.72 19.57 -15.25
C THR A 12 -10.58 19.27 -16.21
N VAL A 13 -9.37 19.67 -15.82
CA VAL A 13 -8.15 19.25 -16.51
C VAL A 13 -7.46 18.17 -15.67
N VAL A 14 -7.29 16.98 -16.24
CA VAL A 14 -6.56 15.87 -15.65
C VAL A 14 -5.12 15.92 -16.15
N LEU A 15 -4.20 16.25 -15.26
CA LEU A 15 -2.76 16.22 -15.49
C LEU A 15 -2.20 14.89 -15.03
N THR A 16 -1.54 14.20 -15.96
CA THR A 16 -0.96 12.86 -15.75
C THR A 16 0.50 12.83 -16.19
N SER A 17 1.20 11.76 -15.84
CA SER A 17 2.57 11.47 -16.27
C SER A 17 2.80 9.96 -16.28
N ARG A 18 3.66 9.51 -17.19
CA ARG A 18 4.11 8.14 -17.38
C ARG A 18 5.47 7.90 -16.71
N GLU A 19 6.14 8.92 -16.15
CA GLU A 19 7.42 8.74 -15.44
C GLU A 19 7.33 7.69 -14.30
N ASN A 20 6.16 7.55 -13.67
CA ASN A 20 5.94 6.56 -12.60
C ASN A 20 5.66 5.14 -13.12
N PHE A 21 5.69 4.89 -14.44
CA PHE A 21 5.44 3.55 -15.02
C PHE A 21 6.56 2.54 -14.74
N VAL A 22 7.67 2.98 -14.14
CA VAL A 22 8.67 2.08 -13.55
C VAL A 22 8.05 1.13 -12.53
N TRP A 23 6.93 1.51 -11.92
CA TRP A 23 6.14 0.64 -11.06
C TRP A 23 5.02 -0.05 -11.85
N HIS A 24 5.03 -1.38 -11.90
CA HIS A 24 4.02 -2.16 -12.65
C HIS A 24 2.56 -1.86 -12.28
N SER A 25 2.28 -1.52 -11.02
CA SER A 25 0.93 -1.12 -10.58
C SER A 25 0.51 0.24 -11.16
N MET A 26 1.44 1.18 -11.33
CA MET A 26 1.15 2.51 -11.88
C MET A 26 0.78 2.47 -13.37
N GLN A 27 1.26 1.47 -14.10
CA GLN A 27 0.85 1.20 -15.48
C GLN A 27 -0.62 0.82 -15.61
N GLU A 28 -1.27 0.42 -14.51
CA GLU A 28 -2.70 0.12 -14.45
C GLU A 28 -3.47 1.26 -13.78
N ILE A 29 -3.01 1.71 -12.62
CA ILE A 29 -3.70 2.71 -11.81
C ILE A 29 -3.83 4.03 -12.55
N ILE A 30 -2.75 4.57 -13.12
CA ILE A 30 -2.80 5.91 -13.73
C ILE A 30 -3.74 5.95 -14.95
N PRO A 31 -3.65 5.03 -15.93
CA PRO A 31 -4.64 4.97 -17.02
C PRO A 31 -6.07 4.75 -16.54
N ALA A 32 -6.27 3.91 -15.52
CA ALA A 32 -7.59 3.70 -14.93
C ALA A 32 -8.17 5.01 -14.35
N LEU A 33 -7.36 5.80 -13.64
CA LEU A 33 -7.79 7.11 -13.14
C LEU A 33 -8.16 8.07 -14.27
N GLU A 34 -7.37 8.12 -15.35
CA GLU A 34 -7.68 8.95 -16.52
C GLU A 34 -9.03 8.57 -17.13
N GLN A 35 -9.25 7.27 -17.33
CA GLN A 35 -10.50 6.74 -17.88
C GLN A 35 -11.70 7.06 -16.98
N LEU A 36 -11.58 6.87 -15.66
CA LEU A 36 -12.64 7.19 -14.70
C LEU A 36 -13.06 8.67 -14.77
N TRP A 37 -12.10 9.59 -14.89
CA TRP A 37 -12.43 11.00 -15.06
C TRP A 37 -13.12 11.28 -16.39
N VAL A 38 -12.70 10.63 -17.49
CA VAL A 38 -13.38 10.76 -18.78
C VAL A 38 -14.82 10.23 -18.72
N GLU A 39 -15.04 9.08 -18.07
CA GLU A 39 -16.37 8.49 -17.87
C GLU A 39 -17.28 9.32 -16.94
N ALA A 40 -16.68 10.09 -16.02
CA ALA A 40 -17.41 11.03 -15.19
C ALA A 40 -17.94 12.24 -15.97
N ALA A 41 -17.41 12.54 -17.18
CA ALA A 41 -17.83 13.71 -17.95
C ALA A 41 -19.31 13.65 -18.35
N ARG A 42 -19.98 14.80 -18.33
CA ARG A 42 -21.37 15.02 -18.74
C ARG A 42 -21.41 16.25 -19.64
N PRO A 43 -21.49 16.14 -20.98
CA PRO A 43 -21.30 17.27 -21.90
C PRO A 43 -22.06 18.56 -21.55
N GLU A 44 -23.24 18.41 -20.94
CA GLU A 44 -24.12 19.48 -20.51
C GLU A 44 -23.70 20.19 -19.20
N ARG A 45 -22.89 19.56 -18.33
CA ARG A 45 -22.60 20.05 -16.97
C ARG A 45 -21.13 19.90 -16.55
N HIS A 46 -20.39 18.96 -17.11
CA HIS A 46 -19.00 18.66 -16.77
C HIS A 46 -18.20 18.19 -17.98
N ARG A 47 -17.20 18.99 -18.38
CA ARG A 47 -16.21 18.66 -19.40
C ARG A 47 -14.90 18.22 -18.75
N VAL A 48 -14.28 17.20 -19.32
CA VAL A 48 -12.96 16.69 -18.89
C VAL A 48 -11.96 16.78 -20.04
N SER A 49 -10.72 17.14 -19.74
CA SER A 49 -9.60 17.13 -20.68
C SER A 49 -8.40 16.48 -20.02
N VAL A 50 -7.83 15.45 -20.66
CA VAL A 50 -6.66 14.73 -20.13
C VAL A 50 -5.41 15.18 -20.87
N LEU A 51 -4.37 15.53 -20.12
CA LEU A 51 -3.08 15.97 -20.65
C LEU A 51 -1.94 15.23 -19.96
N ASN A 52 -1.18 14.46 -20.75
CA ASN A 52 0.10 13.90 -20.30
C ASN A 52 1.16 15.01 -20.28
N ALA A 53 1.67 15.33 -19.09
CA ALA A 53 2.67 16.35 -18.91
C ALA A 53 4.01 15.99 -19.58
N ASP A 54 4.29 14.72 -19.84
CA ASP A 54 5.52 14.27 -20.48
C ASP A 54 5.54 14.61 -21.97
N GLU A 55 4.37 14.59 -22.60
CA GLU A 55 4.19 14.76 -24.05
C GLU A 55 3.69 16.17 -24.43
N ALA A 56 2.83 16.76 -23.61
CA ALA A 56 2.24 18.06 -23.91
C ALA A 56 3.24 19.21 -23.69
N SER A 57 3.24 20.20 -24.59
CA SER A 57 4.01 21.42 -24.39
C SER A 57 3.46 22.22 -23.20
N PHE A 58 4.33 22.94 -22.50
CA PHE A 58 3.92 23.76 -21.35
C PHE A 58 2.84 24.78 -21.73
N SER A 59 2.91 25.37 -22.94
CA SER A 59 1.88 26.30 -23.45
C SER A 59 0.50 25.63 -23.57
N LYS A 60 0.43 24.40 -24.07
CA LYS A 60 -0.81 23.63 -24.17
C LYS A 60 -1.39 23.32 -22.78
N ILE A 61 -0.53 22.92 -21.84
CA ILE A 61 -0.93 22.67 -20.44
C ILE A 61 -1.48 23.95 -19.80
N LEU A 62 -0.75 25.06 -19.94
CA LEU A 62 -1.15 26.36 -19.40
C LEU A 62 -2.50 26.81 -19.97
N GLN A 63 -2.67 26.75 -21.30
CA GLN A 63 -3.93 27.15 -21.95
C GLN A 63 -5.13 26.35 -21.42
N ALA A 64 -4.99 25.03 -21.28
CA ALA A 64 -6.06 24.20 -20.74
C ALA A 64 -6.37 24.57 -19.28
N CYS A 65 -5.33 24.69 -18.44
CA CYS A 65 -5.45 24.95 -17.01
C CYS A 65 -6.05 26.33 -16.68
N LEU A 66 -5.75 27.37 -17.48
CA LEU A 66 -6.31 28.72 -17.29
C LEU A 66 -7.84 28.76 -17.43
N SER A 67 -8.43 27.81 -18.15
CA SER A 67 -9.88 27.69 -18.34
C SER A 67 -10.55 26.68 -17.41
N ALA A 68 -9.79 26.04 -16.52
CA ALA A 68 -10.27 24.95 -15.69
C ALA A 68 -10.92 25.47 -14.39
N ASP A 69 -12.03 24.86 -14.00
CA ASP A 69 -12.60 25.02 -12.65
C ASP A 69 -11.80 24.21 -11.61
N GLN A 70 -11.21 23.10 -12.06
CA GLN A 70 -10.39 22.22 -11.23
C GLN A 70 -9.31 21.50 -12.03
N ILE A 71 -8.21 21.17 -11.35
CA ILE A 71 -7.07 20.45 -11.90
C ILE A 71 -6.84 19.19 -11.07
N VAL A 72 -6.82 18.04 -11.72
CA VAL A 72 -6.57 16.73 -11.12
C VAL A 72 -5.13 16.34 -11.38
N PHE A 73 -4.41 15.91 -10.36
CA PHE A 73 -3.09 15.30 -10.44
C PHE A 73 -3.21 13.81 -10.18
N THR A 74 -3.10 12.99 -11.22
CA THR A 74 -3.25 11.51 -11.12
C THR A 74 -2.02 10.83 -10.54
N CYS A 75 -0.87 11.49 -10.54
CA CYS A 75 0.38 11.02 -9.95
C CYS A 75 1.26 12.22 -9.59
N PHE A 76 2.42 11.96 -8.97
CA PHE A 76 3.36 12.99 -8.57
C PHE A 76 4.73 12.75 -9.15
N THR A 77 5.19 13.76 -9.89
CA THR A 77 6.55 13.91 -10.39
C THR A 77 7.02 15.33 -10.08
N VAL A 78 8.33 15.56 -10.14
CA VAL A 78 8.90 16.91 -9.99
C VAL A 78 8.25 17.86 -10.99
N LYS A 79 8.06 17.41 -12.24
CA LYS A 79 7.46 18.18 -13.33
C LYS A 79 6.03 18.62 -13.01
N LEU A 80 5.17 17.69 -12.59
CA LEU A 80 3.79 17.98 -12.24
C LEU A 80 3.68 18.93 -11.04
N ALA A 81 4.50 18.71 -10.00
CA ALA A 81 4.52 19.57 -8.82
C ALA A 81 4.93 21.01 -9.17
N ARG A 82 5.95 21.18 -10.02
CA ARG A 82 6.38 22.50 -10.51
C ARG A 82 5.34 23.18 -11.39
N ILE A 83 4.65 22.43 -12.26
CA ILE A 83 3.53 22.97 -13.04
C ILE A 83 2.44 23.51 -12.11
N GLY A 84 2.00 22.71 -11.12
CA GLY A 84 1.01 23.14 -10.14
C GLY A 84 1.44 24.38 -9.35
N GLN A 85 2.70 24.42 -8.89
CA GLN A 85 3.26 25.60 -8.23
C GLN A 85 3.19 26.85 -9.12
N LEU A 86 3.67 26.75 -10.36
CA LEU A 86 3.70 27.87 -11.31
C LEU A 86 2.29 28.39 -11.65
N LEU A 87 1.33 27.49 -11.86
CA LEU A 87 -0.05 27.87 -12.16
C LEU A 87 -0.65 28.73 -11.03
N ARG A 88 -0.39 28.39 -9.76
CA ARG A 88 -0.88 29.18 -8.64
C ARG A 88 -0.09 30.46 -8.39
N GLU A 89 1.24 30.38 -8.34
CA GLU A 89 2.08 31.53 -7.97
C GLU A 89 2.21 32.56 -9.09
N LYS A 90 2.34 32.12 -10.34
CA LYS A 90 2.65 33.00 -11.47
C LYS A 90 1.43 33.35 -12.28
N CYS A 91 0.47 32.43 -12.40
CA CYS A 91 -0.77 32.68 -13.14
C CYS A 91 -1.95 33.09 -12.24
N SER A 92 -1.74 33.17 -10.91
CA SER A 92 -2.78 33.49 -9.93
C SER A 92 -4.02 32.59 -10.05
N LEU A 93 -3.83 31.34 -10.46
CA LEU A 93 -4.93 30.41 -10.69
C LEU A 93 -5.58 30.02 -9.37
N ASP A 94 -6.88 30.29 -9.25
CA ASP A 94 -7.68 30.00 -8.06
C ASP A 94 -8.62 28.80 -8.27
N CYS A 95 -8.23 27.84 -9.09
CA CYS A 95 -9.00 26.61 -9.24
C CYS A 95 -8.74 25.64 -8.06
N ARG A 96 -9.62 24.65 -7.90
CA ARG A 96 -9.42 23.55 -6.93
C ARG A 96 -8.37 22.57 -7.46
N TYR A 97 -7.40 22.17 -6.65
CA TYR A 97 -6.55 21.02 -6.95
C TYR A 97 -7.15 19.75 -6.36
N ILE A 98 -7.12 18.66 -7.12
CA ILE A 98 -7.52 17.32 -6.70
C ILE A 98 -6.31 16.40 -6.84
N LEU A 99 -5.89 15.77 -5.76
CA LEU A 99 -4.57 15.18 -5.60
C LEU A 99 -4.69 13.70 -5.20
N TYR A 100 -4.32 12.76 -6.08
CA TYR A 100 -4.29 11.33 -5.73
C TYR A 100 -3.07 11.00 -4.90
N LEU A 101 -3.25 10.66 -3.62
CA LEU A 101 -2.16 10.52 -2.65
C LEU A 101 -1.13 9.45 -3.01
N HIS A 102 -1.57 8.28 -3.49
CA HIS A 102 -0.72 7.09 -3.61
C HIS A 102 0.12 6.90 -2.34
N GLN A 103 1.43 6.76 -2.47
CA GLN A 103 2.40 6.53 -1.40
C GLN A 103 2.75 7.76 -0.53
N LEU A 104 2.15 8.94 -0.78
CA LEU A 104 2.63 10.17 -0.17
C LEU A 104 2.29 10.33 1.31
N ALA A 105 1.20 9.72 1.79
CA ALA A 105 0.72 9.94 3.15
C ALA A 105 1.73 9.45 4.19
N THR A 106 2.23 8.22 4.03
CA THR A 106 3.14 7.56 4.98
C THR A 106 4.56 8.13 5.01
N ILE A 107 4.92 8.93 4.00
CA ILE A 107 6.19 9.68 3.95
C ILE A 107 6.00 11.16 4.33
N GLY A 108 4.88 11.49 4.99
CA GLY A 108 4.57 12.84 5.46
C GLY A 108 4.50 13.88 4.35
N CYS A 109 4.15 13.45 3.13
CA CYS A 109 4.05 14.28 1.93
C CYS A 109 5.30 15.12 1.62
N TRP A 110 6.49 14.73 2.10
CA TRP A 110 7.72 15.51 1.88
C TRP A 110 7.98 15.89 0.42
N PRO A 111 7.66 15.05 -0.60
CA PRO A 111 7.90 15.45 -2.00
C PRO A 111 7.10 16.69 -2.40
N LEU A 112 5.88 16.86 -1.87
CA LEU A 112 5.07 18.05 -2.16
C LEU A 112 5.72 19.32 -1.61
N HIS A 113 6.34 19.23 -0.43
CA HIS A 113 7.07 20.34 0.18
C HIS A 113 8.35 20.66 -0.58
N GLU A 114 9.16 19.64 -0.87
CA GLU A 114 10.45 19.79 -1.55
C GLU A 114 10.28 20.34 -2.98
N TRP A 115 9.23 19.92 -3.67
CA TRP A 115 8.95 20.35 -5.04
C TRP A 115 8.10 21.63 -5.12
N GLY A 116 7.80 22.25 -3.97
CA GLY A 116 7.15 23.57 -3.87
C GLY A 116 5.62 23.54 -3.96
N LEU A 117 5.00 22.43 -4.36
CA LEU A 117 3.55 22.34 -4.50
C LEU A 117 2.82 22.57 -3.16
N ALA A 118 3.34 22.05 -2.04
CA ALA A 118 2.71 22.20 -0.74
C ALA A 118 2.59 23.66 -0.28
N GLN A 119 3.46 24.55 -0.75
CA GLN A 119 3.46 25.97 -0.37
C GLN A 119 2.28 26.72 -0.98
N VAL A 120 1.72 26.20 -2.07
CA VAL A 120 0.61 26.83 -2.77
C VAL A 120 -0.72 26.16 -2.46
N LEU A 121 -0.74 25.01 -1.77
CA LEU A 121 -1.98 24.29 -1.45
C LEU A 121 -2.92 25.12 -0.58
N ARG A 122 -4.22 24.88 -0.73
CA ARG A 122 -5.29 25.59 -0.04
C ARG A 122 -6.26 24.61 0.60
N SER A 123 -6.98 25.05 1.63
CA SER A 123 -8.02 24.28 2.33
C SER A 123 -9.18 23.84 1.45
N SER A 124 -9.33 24.44 0.26
CA SER A 124 -10.32 24.03 -0.74
C SER A 124 -9.84 22.88 -1.63
N ASP A 125 -8.54 22.57 -1.63
CA ASP A 125 -7.99 21.46 -2.41
C ASP A 125 -8.37 20.13 -1.77
N LEU A 126 -8.51 19.11 -2.60
CA LEU A 126 -8.96 17.78 -2.21
C LEU A 126 -7.87 16.76 -2.41
N PHE A 127 -7.65 15.93 -1.40
CA PHE A 127 -6.86 14.71 -1.53
C PHE A 127 -7.77 13.51 -1.75
N LEU A 128 -7.42 12.67 -2.71
CA LEU A 128 -8.06 11.39 -2.96
C LEU A 128 -7.12 10.28 -2.50
N SER A 129 -7.61 9.46 -1.58
CA SER A 129 -6.90 8.31 -1.05
C SER A 129 -7.56 7.01 -1.49
N SER A 130 -6.79 5.96 -1.72
CA SER A 130 -7.32 4.63 -2.03
C SER A 130 -7.80 3.88 -0.78
N CYS A 131 -7.45 4.32 0.43
CA CYS A 131 -7.84 3.68 1.68
C CYS A 131 -7.97 4.65 2.85
N ARG A 132 -8.65 4.23 3.92
CA ARG A 132 -8.81 5.04 5.14
C ARG A 132 -7.50 5.28 5.87
N LYS A 133 -6.61 4.29 5.93
CA LYS A 133 -5.34 4.41 6.67
C LYS A 133 -4.45 5.51 6.09
N ASP A 134 -4.41 5.65 4.76
CA ASP A 134 -3.72 6.77 4.11
C ASP A 134 -4.42 8.10 4.39
N ALA A 135 -5.75 8.15 4.33
CA ALA A 135 -6.50 9.36 4.66
C ALA A 135 -6.29 9.83 6.10
N ASP A 136 -6.21 8.89 7.05
CA ASP A 136 -5.88 9.19 8.45
C ASP A 136 -4.43 9.61 8.63
N THR A 137 -3.50 8.94 7.93
CA THR A 137 -2.08 9.28 7.96
C THR A 137 -1.80 10.66 7.37
N LEU A 138 -2.55 11.08 6.34
CA LEU A 138 -2.44 12.42 5.75
C LEU A 138 -2.68 13.55 6.77
N LYS A 139 -3.51 13.31 7.79
CA LYS A 139 -3.78 14.29 8.86
C LYS A 139 -2.54 14.57 9.72
N LEU A 140 -1.52 13.72 9.65
CA LEU A 140 -0.20 13.99 10.23
C LEU A 140 0.61 14.98 9.38
N SER A 141 0.29 15.17 8.10
CA SER A 141 1.02 16.06 7.20
C SER A 141 0.44 17.48 7.17
N PHE A 142 -0.89 17.59 7.10
CA PHE A 142 -1.60 18.87 6.97
C PHE A 142 -2.65 19.06 8.06
N ALA A 143 -2.87 20.31 8.46
CA ALA A 143 -3.94 20.67 9.39
C ALA A 143 -5.27 20.72 8.64
N SER A 144 -6.22 19.87 9.05
CA SER A 144 -7.58 19.80 8.49
C SER A 144 -7.64 19.63 6.95
N PRO A 145 -6.94 18.65 6.35
CA PRO A 145 -7.04 18.41 4.92
C PRO A 145 -8.44 17.93 4.54
N ASP A 146 -8.99 18.40 3.42
CA ASP A 146 -10.13 17.74 2.76
C ASP A 146 -9.60 16.49 2.07
N VAL A 147 -9.95 15.32 2.59
CA VAL A 147 -9.52 14.03 2.08
C VAL A 147 -10.69 13.08 1.97
N ARG A 148 -10.76 12.35 0.86
CA ARG A 148 -11.80 11.37 0.59
C ARG A 148 -11.19 10.04 0.17
N VAL A 149 -11.84 8.97 0.61
CA VAL A 149 -11.47 7.62 0.22
C VAL A 149 -12.24 7.26 -1.04
N LEU A 150 -11.51 6.96 -2.11
CA LEU A 150 -12.00 6.50 -3.39
C LEU A 150 -11.11 5.33 -3.84
N PRO A 151 -11.61 4.09 -3.81
CA PRO A 151 -10.79 2.92 -4.11
C PRO A 151 -10.37 2.89 -5.58
N PHE A 152 -9.32 2.13 -5.89
CA PHE A 152 -9.02 1.76 -7.27
C PHE A 152 -10.01 0.71 -7.79
N THR A 153 -10.09 0.58 -9.12
CA THR A 153 -10.95 -0.38 -9.80
C THR A 153 -10.15 -1.19 -10.82
N ILE A 154 -10.82 -2.17 -11.43
CA ILE A 154 -10.31 -3.00 -12.49
C ILE A 154 -11.22 -2.82 -13.71
N PHE A 155 -10.64 -2.40 -14.84
CA PHE A 155 -11.36 -2.23 -16.11
C PHE A 155 -11.33 -3.49 -16.99
N ASP A 156 -10.31 -4.33 -16.82
CA ASP A 156 -10.00 -5.44 -17.74
C ASP A 156 -10.55 -6.80 -17.26
N PHE A 157 -11.61 -6.80 -16.43
CA PHE A 157 -12.19 -8.07 -16.01
C PHE A 157 -13.03 -8.68 -17.13
N PRO A 158 -12.75 -9.92 -17.58
CA PRO A 158 -13.57 -10.55 -18.60
C PRO A 158 -14.96 -10.84 -18.02
N GLU A 159 -15.94 -9.99 -18.32
CA GLU A 159 -17.37 -10.21 -18.01
C GLU A 159 -17.85 -11.57 -18.52
N THR A 160 -17.20 -12.07 -19.57
CA THR A 160 -17.46 -13.36 -20.23
C THR A 160 -17.00 -14.59 -19.43
N ARG A 161 -16.27 -14.42 -18.32
CA ARG A 161 -15.88 -15.51 -17.41
C ARG A 161 -16.71 -15.55 -16.13
N THR A 162 -17.87 -14.92 -16.10
CA THR A 162 -18.91 -15.03 -15.04
C THR A 162 -19.56 -16.42 -14.96
N ARG A 163 -18.80 -17.50 -15.16
CA ARG A 163 -19.27 -18.84 -14.75
C ARG A 163 -19.32 -18.84 -13.23
N ALA A 164 -20.52 -18.94 -12.68
CA ALA A 164 -20.72 -19.36 -11.31
C ALA A 164 -19.91 -20.65 -11.12
N ARG A 165 -18.90 -20.62 -10.27
CA ARG A 165 -18.24 -21.86 -9.86
C ARG A 165 -19.16 -22.50 -8.83
N ALA A 166 -19.30 -23.81 -8.90
CA ALA A 166 -19.84 -24.55 -7.78
C ALA A 166 -19.03 -24.20 -6.52
N SER A 167 -19.66 -24.27 -5.34
CA SER A 167 -18.94 -24.21 -4.08
C SER A 167 -17.76 -25.18 -4.14
N PHE A 168 -16.56 -24.69 -3.84
CA PHE A 168 -15.40 -25.57 -3.78
C PHE A 168 -15.25 -26.06 -2.36
N GLU A 169 -15.17 -27.37 -2.23
CA GLU A 169 -14.58 -27.99 -1.07
C GLU A 169 -13.12 -27.53 -0.93
N PRO A 170 -12.61 -27.38 0.31
CA PRO A 170 -11.20 -27.12 0.55
C PRO A 170 -10.33 -28.12 -0.23
N ALA A 171 -9.45 -27.61 -1.08
CA ALA A 171 -8.53 -28.46 -1.84
C ALA A 171 -7.40 -28.97 -0.95
N THR A 172 -7.01 -30.23 -1.17
CA THR A 172 -5.78 -30.82 -0.61
C THR A 172 -4.84 -31.14 -1.78
N PRO A 173 -3.63 -30.56 -1.83
CA PRO A 173 -3.08 -29.58 -0.90
C PRO A 173 -3.75 -28.21 -1.01
N VAL A 174 -3.76 -27.45 0.09
CA VAL A 174 -4.23 -26.07 0.11
C VAL A 174 -3.30 -25.21 -0.75
N SER A 175 -3.87 -24.54 -1.76
CA SER A 175 -3.12 -23.63 -2.62
C SER A 175 -3.02 -22.24 -2.00
N LEU A 176 -1.81 -21.82 -1.65
CA LEU A 176 -1.47 -20.48 -1.17
C LEU A 176 -0.74 -19.72 -2.29
N ILE A 177 -1.04 -18.43 -2.46
CA ILE A 177 -0.40 -17.60 -3.49
C ILE A 177 0.02 -16.27 -2.88
N TYR A 178 1.27 -15.88 -3.08
CA TYR A 178 1.74 -14.51 -2.96
C TYR A 178 2.07 -13.96 -4.35
N ALA A 179 1.67 -12.73 -4.64
CA ALA A 179 2.08 -12.03 -5.84
C ALA A 179 2.42 -10.56 -5.57
N GLY A 180 3.65 -10.15 -5.87
CA GLY A 180 4.14 -8.80 -5.65
C GLY A 180 5.66 -8.71 -5.73
N ARG A 181 6.21 -7.51 -5.52
CA ARG A 181 7.67 -7.32 -5.40
C ARG A 181 8.23 -8.22 -4.29
N ILE A 182 9.45 -8.73 -4.47
CA ILE A 182 10.17 -9.47 -3.43
C ILE A 182 11.06 -8.47 -2.71
N SER A 183 10.60 -7.96 -1.56
CA SER A 183 11.37 -7.02 -0.75
C SER A 183 11.20 -7.32 0.73
N ALA A 184 12.18 -6.91 1.54
CA ALA A 184 12.16 -7.18 2.97
C ALA A 184 10.90 -6.59 3.65
N GLN A 185 10.43 -5.45 3.17
CA GLN A 185 9.19 -4.80 3.64
C GLN A 185 7.93 -5.62 3.34
N LYS A 186 7.95 -6.51 2.34
CA LYS A 186 6.85 -7.45 2.06
C LYS A 186 6.83 -8.64 3.03
N ASN A 187 7.82 -8.73 3.91
CA ASN A 187 7.83 -9.60 5.09
C ASN A 187 7.64 -11.11 4.82
N LEU A 188 8.12 -11.57 3.65
CA LEU A 188 8.02 -12.97 3.23
C LEU A 188 8.79 -13.94 4.14
N HIS A 189 9.85 -13.49 4.82
CA HIS A 189 10.59 -14.32 5.75
C HIS A 189 9.75 -14.72 6.98
N THR A 190 8.90 -13.82 7.47
CA THR A 190 7.90 -14.12 8.51
C THR A 190 6.82 -15.09 7.98
N LEU A 191 6.42 -14.98 6.70
CA LEU A 191 5.51 -15.95 6.09
C LEU A 191 6.12 -17.36 6.07
N LEU A 192 7.37 -17.50 5.65
CA LEU A 192 8.05 -18.81 5.64
C LEU A 192 8.13 -19.39 7.06
N GLN A 193 8.46 -18.56 8.06
CA GLN A 193 8.43 -18.99 9.46
C GLN A 193 7.03 -19.46 9.90
N ALA A 194 5.97 -18.70 9.58
CA ALA A 194 4.60 -19.08 9.91
C ALA A 194 4.16 -20.40 9.25
N LEU A 195 4.61 -20.66 8.02
CA LEU A 195 4.36 -21.92 7.30
C LEU A 195 5.14 -23.11 7.89
N SER A 196 6.37 -22.89 8.35
CA SER A 196 7.14 -23.92 9.06
C SER A 196 6.44 -24.32 10.36
N LEU A 197 5.97 -23.33 11.14
CA LEU A 197 5.16 -23.57 12.34
C LEU A 197 3.85 -24.31 12.02
N LEU A 198 3.21 -23.97 10.90
CA LEU A 198 1.99 -24.63 10.45
C LEU A 198 2.25 -26.11 10.14
N ALA A 199 3.30 -26.41 9.38
CA ALA A 199 3.70 -27.77 9.03
C ALA A 199 4.05 -28.61 10.27
N LEU A 200 4.73 -28.01 11.26
CA LEU A 200 5.08 -28.69 12.51
C LEU A 200 3.85 -29.01 13.37
N ARG A 201 2.94 -28.04 13.52
CA ARG A 201 1.77 -28.16 14.42
C ARG A 201 0.60 -28.90 13.82
N ARG A 202 0.48 -28.87 12.49
CA ARG A 202 -0.64 -29.44 11.73
C ARG A 202 -0.09 -30.28 10.56
N PRO A 203 0.66 -31.37 10.85
CA PRO A 203 1.29 -32.19 9.81
C PRO A 203 0.25 -32.83 8.86
N GLU A 204 -1.02 -32.92 9.25
CA GLU A 204 -2.11 -33.39 8.41
C GLU A 204 -2.58 -32.35 7.38
N LEU A 205 -2.24 -31.07 7.56
CA LEU A 205 -2.62 -30.00 6.65
C LEU A 205 -1.58 -29.86 5.54
N GLU A 206 -1.83 -30.48 4.40
CA GLU A 206 -0.99 -30.29 3.22
C GLU A 206 -1.24 -28.92 2.57
N PHE A 207 -0.17 -28.19 2.24
CA PHE A 207 -0.25 -26.92 1.53
C PHE A 207 0.87 -26.76 0.50
N LYS A 208 0.64 -25.88 -0.48
CA LYS A 208 1.65 -25.39 -1.43
C LYS A 208 1.57 -23.88 -1.52
N LEU A 209 2.69 -23.19 -1.34
CA LEU A 209 2.83 -21.75 -1.57
C LEU A 209 3.55 -21.49 -2.89
N ASP A 210 2.89 -20.73 -3.77
CA ASP A 210 3.49 -20.14 -4.96
C ASP A 210 3.79 -18.66 -4.72
N ILE A 211 5.07 -18.25 -4.85
CA ILE A 211 5.52 -16.86 -4.71
C ILE A 211 5.85 -16.33 -6.11
N TYR A 212 5.10 -15.33 -6.58
CA TYR A 212 5.31 -14.67 -7.87
C TYR A 212 5.82 -13.24 -7.68
N GLY A 213 6.95 -12.91 -8.31
CA GLY A 213 7.60 -11.62 -8.18
C GLY A 213 9.08 -11.62 -8.52
N SER A 214 9.67 -10.44 -8.49
CA SER A 214 11.12 -10.20 -8.61
C SER A 214 11.60 -9.28 -7.48
N GLU A 215 12.88 -9.37 -7.14
CA GLU A 215 13.50 -8.51 -6.13
C GLU A 215 13.65 -7.08 -6.63
N ASP A 216 13.30 -6.09 -5.80
CA ASP A 216 13.40 -4.66 -6.16
C ASP A 216 14.67 -3.98 -5.64
N ASN A 217 15.40 -4.62 -4.71
CA ASN A 217 16.64 -4.15 -4.10
C ASN A 217 16.55 -2.77 -3.41
N LEU A 218 15.35 -2.35 -2.97
CA LEU A 218 15.16 -1.01 -2.39
C LEU A 218 15.40 -0.95 -0.88
N GLY A 219 15.20 -2.07 -0.17
CA GLY A 219 15.26 -2.11 1.29
C GLY A 219 14.16 -1.27 1.94
N SER A 220 14.54 -0.45 2.92
CA SER A 220 13.66 0.51 3.58
C SER A 220 14.19 1.93 3.36
N PRO A 221 13.92 2.54 2.18
CA PRO A 221 14.48 3.83 1.78
C PRO A 221 14.23 4.95 2.82
N ASN A 222 13.04 4.96 3.43
CA ASN A 222 12.65 5.95 4.43
C ASN A 222 13.49 5.88 5.72
N MET A 223 14.11 4.72 6.00
CA MET A 223 15.04 4.48 7.11
C MET A 223 16.50 4.60 6.67
N GLY A 224 16.76 4.68 5.37
CA GLY A 224 18.10 4.61 4.81
C GLY A 224 18.73 3.22 4.88
N LEU A 225 17.91 2.16 4.93
CA LEU A 225 18.38 0.78 4.89
C LEU A 225 18.33 0.27 3.46
N GLU A 226 19.47 -0.17 2.94
CA GLU A 226 19.51 -0.93 1.68
C GLU A 226 19.18 -2.40 1.93
N SER A 227 18.63 -3.08 0.92
CA SER A 227 18.46 -4.54 0.94
C SER A 227 18.93 -5.10 -0.38
N ARG A 228 19.81 -6.09 -0.34
CA ARG A 228 20.29 -6.83 -1.50
C ARG A 228 20.33 -8.31 -1.17
N GLY A 229 20.02 -9.16 -2.15
CA GLY A 229 20.08 -10.61 -1.98
C GLY A 229 18.97 -11.16 -1.08
N TYR A 230 17.87 -10.44 -0.92
CA TYR A 230 16.73 -10.89 -0.13
C TYR A 230 16.07 -12.13 -0.75
N ALA A 231 16.02 -12.24 -2.09
CA ALA A 231 15.51 -13.45 -2.75
C ALA A 231 16.39 -14.68 -2.44
N LEU A 232 17.71 -14.50 -2.40
CA LEU A 232 18.65 -15.56 -2.00
C LEU A 232 18.45 -15.94 -0.54
N PHE A 233 18.38 -14.95 0.36
CA PHE A 233 18.09 -15.16 1.78
C PHE A 233 16.78 -15.94 1.99
N LEU A 234 15.71 -15.62 1.25
CA LEU A 234 14.44 -16.35 1.33
C LEU A 234 14.58 -17.80 0.86
N THR A 235 15.38 -18.06 -0.18
CA THR A 235 15.63 -19.42 -0.69
C THR A 235 16.40 -20.25 0.34
N GLU A 236 17.44 -19.69 0.96
CA GLU A 236 18.21 -20.34 2.03
C GLU A 236 17.37 -20.54 3.29
N LEU A 237 16.53 -19.56 3.65
CA LEU A 237 15.58 -19.69 4.75
C LEU A 237 14.56 -20.80 4.49
N ASN A 238 14.05 -20.90 3.26
CA ASN A 238 13.14 -21.97 2.85
C ASN A 238 13.76 -23.36 3.03
N HIS A 239 15.03 -23.53 2.65
CA HIS A 239 15.80 -24.76 2.86
C HIS A 239 15.99 -25.07 4.35
N ARG A 240 16.46 -24.08 5.14
CA ARG A 240 16.65 -24.25 6.59
C ARG A 240 15.37 -24.63 7.35
N LEU A 241 14.22 -24.19 6.85
CA LEU A 241 12.90 -24.47 7.43
C LEU A 241 12.27 -25.78 6.95
N GLY A 242 12.90 -26.52 6.02
CA GLY A 242 12.38 -27.78 5.47
C GLY A 242 11.11 -27.59 4.62
N LEU A 243 11.01 -26.47 3.91
CA LEU A 243 9.82 -26.07 3.14
C LEU A 243 9.99 -26.19 1.61
N GLU A 244 11.06 -26.82 1.13
CA GLU A 244 11.43 -26.90 -0.29
C GLU A 244 10.40 -27.61 -1.16
N HIS A 245 9.64 -28.54 -0.57
CA HIS A 245 8.58 -29.23 -1.27
C HIS A 245 7.26 -28.46 -1.23
N GLN A 246 7.09 -27.55 -0.27
CA GLN A 246 5.86 -26.79 -0.04
C GLN A 246 5.89 -25.41 -0.71
N VAL A 247 7.06 -24.79 -0.84
CA VAL A 247 7.19 -23.41 -1.33
C VAL A 247 7.92 -23.39 -2.66
N ARG A 248 7.32 -22.73 -3.65
CA ARG A 248 7.90 -22.51 -4.98
C ARG A 248 8.06 -21.01 -5.27
N PHE A 249 9.26 -20.61 -5.63
CA PHE A 249 9.55 -19.28 -6.18
C PHE A 249 9.33 -19.30 -7.69
N GLY A 250 8.23 -18.73 -8.15
CA GLY A 250 7.79 -18.76 -9.55
C GLY A 250 8.35 -17.65 -10.44
N GLY A 251 9.11 -16.71 -9.86
CA GLY A 251 9.61 -15.53 -10.56
C GLY A 251 8.50 -14.56 -10.96
N MET A 252 8.84 -13.57 -11.79
CA MET A 252 7.88 -12.57 -12.26
C MET A 252 6.97 -13.17 -13.33
N LEU A 253 5.65 -13.02 -13.16
CA LEU A 253 4.65 -13.42 -14.15
C LEU A 253 4.07 -12.19 -14.86
N PRO A 254 3.79 -12.29 -16.18
CA PRO A 254 2.90 -11.36 -16.85
C PRO A 254 1.52 -11.32 -16.17
N ARG A 255 0.81 -10.21 -16.29
CA ARG A 255 -0.46 -9.96 -15.58
C ARG A 255 -1.52 -11.00 -15.96
N GLU A 256 -1.62 -11.33 -17.23
CA GLU A 256 -2.57 -12.30 -17.77
C GLU A 256 -2.28 -13.69 -17.19
N ALA A 257 -1.01 -14.07 -17.11
CA ALA A 257 -0.59 -15.34 -16.52
C ALA A 257 -0.88 -15.40 -15.01
N LEU A 258 -0.64 -14.31 -14.27
CA LEU A 258 -1.00 -14.23 -12.85
C LEU A 258 -2.52 -14.33 -12.67
N HIS A 259 -3.29 -13.65 -13.50
CA HIS A 259 -4.75 -13.75 -13.50
C HIS A 259 -5.21 -15.20 -13.75
N GLU A 260 -4.67 -15.89 -14.74
CA GLU A 260 -4.95 -17.31 -14.97
C GLU A 260 -4.58 -18.19 -13.77
N ARG A 261 -3.50 -17.88 -13.04
CA ARG A 261 -3.15 -18.61 -11.80
C ARG A 261 -4.18 -18.40 -10.70
N LEU A 262 -4.60 -17.16 -10.47
CA LEU A 262 -5.61 -16.81 -9.46
C LEU A 262 -7.01 -17.33 -9.84
N TRP A 263 -7.29 -17.43 -11.15
CA TRP A 263 -8.51 -17.99 -11.67
C TRP A 263 -8.50 -19.52 -11.60
N SER A 264 -7.58 -20.20 -12.28
CA SER A 264 -7.63 -21.64 -12.58
C SER A 264 -8.01 -22.59 -11.44
N LYS A 265 -7.63 -22.27 -10.20
CA LYS A 265 -7.98 -23.06 -9.02
C LYS A 265 -8.31 -22.17 -7.82
N PRO A 266 -9.17 -22.62 -6.90
CA PRO A 266 -9.36 -21.91 -5.63
C PRO A 266 -8.03 -21.78 -4.89
N CYS A 267 -7.69 -20.57 -4.46
CA CYS A 267 -6.50 -20.32 -3.64
C CYS A 267 -6.81 -19.45 -2.41
N ILE A 268 -5.81 -19.34 -1.53
CA ILE A 268 -5.75 -18.33 -0.49
C ILE A 268 -4.63 -17.37 -0.91
N PHE A 269 -4.99 -16.11 -1.17
CA PHE A 269 -3.99 -15.08 -1.39
C PHE A 269 -3.38 -14.68 -0.05
N ILE A 270 -2.06 -14.61 0.05
CA ILE A 270 -1.39 -14.25 1.31
C ILE A 270 -0.48 -13.06 1.06
N SER A 271 -0.56 -12.05 1.93
CA SER A 271 0.37 -10.92 1.94
C SER A 271 0.56 -10.37 3.36
N PRO A 272 1.65 -10.73 4.07
CA PRO A 272 1.95 -10.21 5.41
C PRO A 272 2.70 -8.87 5.33
N SER A 273 2.47 -8.09 4.29
CA SER A 273 3.26 -6.90 3.97
C SER A 273 3.25 -5.88 5.10
N LEU A 274 4.42 -5.32 5.39
CA LEU A 274 4.66 -4.21 6.30
C LEU A 274 5.15 -2.97 5.53
N HIS A 275 5.07 -2.99 4.20
CA HIS A 275 5.52 -1.89 3.37
C HIS A 275 4.67 -0.66 3.65
N SER A 276 5.30 0.48 3.89
CA SER A 276 4.61 1.77 4.13
C SER A 276 3.87 2.30 2.90
N ASP A 277 3.77 1.53 1.82
CA ASP A 277 3.10 1.89 0.58
C ASP A 277 2.20 0.73 0.12
N GLU A 278 1.71 -0.05 1.07
CA GLU A 278 0.63 -0.99 0.80
C GLU A 278 -0.72 -0.24 0.76
N ASN A 279 -0.83 0.77 -0.11
CA ASN A 279 -1.93 1.75 -0.13
C ASN A 279 -3.28 1.17 -0.62
N PHE A 280 -3.24 0.02 -1.30
CA PHE A 280 -4.44 -0.65 -1.81
C PHE A 280 -4.27 -2.17 -1.88
N GLY A 281 -3.25 -2.66 -2.58
CA GLY A 281 -3.02 -4.10 -2.77
C GLY A 281 -3.80 -4.70 -3.95
N MET A 282 -3.55 -4.21 -5.17
CA MET A 282 -4.25 -4.64 -6.41
C MET A 282 -4.26 -6.16 -6.64
N ALA A 283 -3.19 -6.88 -6.29
CA ALA A 283 -3.14 -8.33 -6.44
C ALA A 283 -4.09 -9.05 -5.47
N ALA A 284 -4.17 -8.59 -4.21
CA ALA A 284 -5.12 -9.09 -3.23
C ALA A 284 -6.55 -8.79 -3.67
N PHE A 285 -6.81 -7.55 -4.09
CA PHE A 285 -8.11 -7.12 -4.60
C PHE A 285 -8.58 -7.99 -5.78
N ARG A 286 -7.72 -8.20 -6.79
CA ARG A 286 -8.01 -9.09 -7.93
C ARG A 286 -8.33 -10.51 -7.47
N SER A 287 -7.59 -11.05 -6.50
CA SER A 287 -7.85 -12.38 -5.97
C SER A 287 -9.21 -12.47 -5.27
N LEU A 288 -9.54 -11.49 -4.43
CA LEU A 288 -10.82 -11.40 -3.72
C LEU A 288 -12.00 -11.26 -4.69
N CYS A 289 -11.85 -10.43 -5.74
CA CYS A 289 -12.85 -10.34 -6.80
C CYS A 289 -13.12 -11.68 -7.49
N LEU A 290 -12.17 -12.62 -7.47
CA LEU A 290 -12.32 -13.98 -8.00
C LEU A 290 -12.98 -14.98 -7.04
N GLY A 291 -13.40 -14.53 -5.86
CA GLY A 291 -13.98 -15.36 -4.81
C GLY A 291 -12.94 -16.20 -4.06
N ASN A 292 -11.65 -15.86 -4.15
CA ASN A 292 -10.62 -16.48 -3.34
C ASN A 292 -10.60 -15.87 -1.93
N LEU A 293 -10.12 -16.64 -0.95
CA LEU A 293 -9.86 -16.10 0.39
C LEU A 293 -8.54 -15.32 0.40
N ALA A 294 -8.36 -14.46 1.40
CA ALA A 294 -7.10 -13.77 1.61
C ALA A 294 -6.68 -13.74 3.09
N VAL A 295 -5.40 -13.99 3.35
CA VAL A 295 -4.74 -13.72 4.65
C VAL A 295 -3.83 -12.52 4.46
N LEU A 296 -4.22 -11.38 4.99
CA LEU A 296 -3.59 -10.09 4.75
C LEU A 296 -3.12 -9.46 6.06
N SER A 297 -2.10 -8.61 6.02
CA SER A 297 -1.81 -7.72 7.15
C SER A 297 -2.95 -6.72 7.37
N ASP A 298 -3.27 -6.42 8.63
CA ASP A 298 -4.13 -5.27 9.00
C ASP A 298 -3.32 -3.96 8.87
N TRP A 299 -3.04 -3.59 7.62
CA TRP A 299 -2.05 -2.57 7.29
C TRP A 299 -2.43 -1.83 6.01
N GLY A 300 -2.44 -0.50 6.05
CA GLY A 300 -2.72 0.31 4.86
C GLY A 300 -4.05 -0.04 4.20
N GLY A 301 -4.02 -0.20 2.87
CA GLY A 301 -5.20 -0.51 2.05
C GLY A 301 -5.74 -1.92 2.22
N HIS A 302 -4.96 -2.88 2.73
CA HIS A 302 -5.49 -4.20 3.04
C HIS A 302 -6.62 -4.14 4.07
N ALA A 303 -6.52 -3.23 5.05
CA ALA A 303 -7.44 -3.08 6.18
C ALA A 303 -8.88 -2.65 5.77
N ASP A 304 -9.10 -2.31 4.50
CA ASP A 304 -10.40 -1.85 4.02
C ASP A 304 -11.21 -2.95 3.28
N PHE A 305 -10.60 -4.10 3.00
CA PHE A 305 -11.24 -5.14 2.17
C PHE A 305 -12.37 -5.91 2.86
N ASP A 306 -12.35 -6.10 4.18
CA ASP A 306 -13.41 -6.85 4.89
C ASP A 306 -14.81 -6.26 4.69
N GLN A 307 -14.90 -4.93 4.54
CA GLN A 307 -16.15 -4.21 4.32
C GLN A 307 -16.83 -4.58 3.00
N CYS A 308 -16.02 -5.00 2.02
CA CYS A 308 -16.47 -5.24 0.66
C CYS A 308 -16.41 -6.72 0.29
N PHE A 309 -15.63 -7.50 1.04
CA PHE A 309 -15.48 -8.95 0.88
C PHE A 309 -15.74 -9.67 2.22
N PRO A 310 -16.96 -9.55 2.78
CA PRO A 310 -17.28 -10.09 4.09
C PRO A 310 -17.03 -11.59 4.15
N GLY A 311 -16.22 -12.01 5.12
CA GLY A 311 -15.87 -13.41 5.32
C GLY A 311 -14.83 -13.98 4.34
N GLN A 312 -14.28 -13.20 3.41
CA GLN A 312 -13.18 -13.66 2.55
C GLN A 312 -11.80 -13.29 3.09
N VAL A 313 -11.71 -12.31 4.00
CA VAL A 313 -10.45 -11.74 4.48
C VAL A 313 -10.17 -12.15 5.93
N PHE A 314 -8.93 -12.53 6.20
CA PHE A 314 -8.38 -12.83 7.52
C PHE A 314 -7.20 -11.91 7.78
N TYR A 315 -7.27 -11.13 8.87
CA TYR A 315 -6.27 -10.11 9.15
C TYR A 315 -5.24 -10.55 10.17
N ALA A 316 -3.97 -10.51 9.76
CA ALA A 316 -2.82 -10.62 10.64
C ALA A 316 -2.56 -9.23 11.28
N PRO A 317 -2.69 -9.09 12.60
CA PRO A 317 -2.50 -7.80 13.25
C PRO A 317 -1.04 -7.37 13.15
N VAL A 318 -0.82 -6.09 12.84
CA VAL A 318 0.52 -5.49 12.84
C VAL A 318 0.82 -4.90 14.20
N ARG A 319 1.70 -5.55 14.95
CA ARG A 319 2.05 -5.18 16.32
C ARG A 319 3.24 -4.22 16.35
N GLU A 320 3.27 -3.36 17.35
CA GLU A 320 4.41 -2.52 17.68
C GLU A 320 5.51 -3.32 18.38
N SER A 321 6.76 -3.13 17.94
CA SER A 321 7.96 -3.50 18.70
C SER A 321 8.91 -2.30 18.82
N SER A 322 9.99 -2.47 19.59
CA SER A 322 11.06 -1.47 19.63
C SER A 322 11.64 -1.21 18.24
N ALA A 323 11.79 -2.25 17.40
CA ALA A 323 12.27 -2.16 16.02
C ALA A 323 11.15 -1.98 14.97
N GLY A 324 10.03 -1.37 15.34
CA GLY A 324 8.96 -0.98 14.42
C GLY A 324 7.84 -2.02 14.28
N PRO A 325 7.07 -1.96 13.17
CA PRO A 325 5.94 -2.86 12.98
C PRO A 325 6.42 -4.30 12.73
N PHE A 326 5.71 -5.28 13.28
CA PHE A 326 5.92 -6.70 13.00
C PHE A 326 4.62 -7.49 13.02
N ILE A 327 4.63 -8.69 12.42
CA ILE A 327 3.53 -9.65 12.50
C ILE A 327 4.03 -10.86 13.28
N HIS A 328 3.25 -11.35 14.23
CA HIS A 328 3.62 -12.53 14.99
C HIS A 328 3.47 -13.80 14.13
N PRO A 329 4.51 -14.61 13.95
CA PRO A 329 4.46 -15.76 13.04
C PRO A 329 3.43 -16.83 13.48
N GLU A 330 3.20 -16.98 14.79
CA GLU A 330 2.15 -17.90 15.27
C GLU A 330 0.73 -17.41 14.96
N GLU A 331 0.47 -16.09 15.08
CA GLU A 331 -0.84 -15.52 14.75
C GLU A 331 -1.10 -15.68 13.24
N LEU A 332 -0.09 -15.40 12.41
CA LEU A 332 -0.17 -15.62 10.97
C LEU A 332 -0.40 -17.10 10.62
N SER A 333 0.31 -18.02 11.28
CA SER A 333 0.14 -19.47 11.10
C SER A 333 -1.28 -19.93 11.44
N ALA A 334 -1.84 -19.45 12.55
CA ALA A 334 -3.20 -19.74 12.98
C ALA A 334 -4.24 -19.25 11.97
N LEU A 335 -4.08 -18.03 11.46
CA LEU A 335 -4.97 -17.45 10.45
C LEU A 335 -4.93 -18.22 9.12
N ILE A 336 -3.75 -18.68 8.69
CA ILE A 336 -3.62 -19.55 7.52
C ILE A 336 -4.37 -20.87 7.75
N SER A 337 -4.21 -21.49 8.93
CA SER A 337 -4.94 -22.72 9.27
C SER A 337 -6.46 -22.52 9.30
N GLU A 338 -6.92 -21.38 9.81
CA GLU A 338 -8.34 -21.03 9.83
C GLU A 338 -8.89 -20.84 8.41
N ALA A 339 -8.22 -20.03 7.60
CA ALA A 339 -8.59 -19.80 6.20
C ALA A 339 -8.63 -21.10 5.38
N SER A 340 -7.71 -22.04 5.64
CA SER A 340 -7.68 -23.35 4.99
C SER A 340 -8.91 -24.21 5.25
N LYS A 341 -9.62 -24.02 6.38
CA LYS A 341 -10.82 -24.80 6.73
C LYS A 341 -12.10 -24.23 6.11
N LYS A 342 -12.05 -23.00 5.60
CA LYS A 342 -13.25 -22.29 5.16
C LYS A 342 -13.65 -22.69 3.74
N ALA A 343 -14.90 -23.12 3.59
CA ALA A 343 -15.52 -23.38 2.30
C ALA A 343 -15.59 -22.10 1.45
N ARG A 344 -15.52 -22.25 0.13
CA ARG A 344 -15.41 -21.13 -0.80
C ARG A 344 -16.62 -21.06 -1.72
N THR A 345 -17.29 -19.92 -1.72
CA THR A 345 -18.33 -19.60 -2.69
C THR A 345 -17.67 -18.94 -3.90
N GLY A 346 -17.34 -19.74 -4.92
CA GLY A 346 -16.60 -19.27 -6.08
C GLY A 346 -17.48 -18.53 -7.09
N SER A 347 -17.86 -17.30 -6.82
CA SER A 347 -18.34 -16.42 -7.90
C SER A 347 -17.48 -15.17 -7.96
N PHE A 348 -17.25 -14.71 -9.19
CA PHE A 348 -16.68 -13.39 -9.37
C PHE A 348 -17.61 -12.36 -8.74
N GLN A 349 -17.05 -11.49 -7.91
CA GLN A 349 -17.78 -10.42 -7.24
C GLN A 349 -16.93 -9.16 -7.24
N LEU A 350 -17.29 -8.18 -8.08
CA LEU A 350 -16.79 -6.83 -7.95
C LEU A 350 -17.75 -6.05 -7.05
N PRO A 351 -17.33 -5.60 -5.85
CA PRO A 351 -18.20 -4.84 -4.97
C PRO A 351 -18.72 -3.58 -5.67
N ALA A 352 -19.98 -3.21 -5.43
CA ALA A 352 -20.66 -2.15 -6.16
C ALA A 352 -19.89 -0.81 -6.12
N ASN A 353 -19.31 -0.48 -4.96
CA ASN A 353 -18.48 0.70 -4.73
C ASN A 353 -17.09 0.67 -5.38
N TYR A 354 -16.69 -0.47 -5.96
CA TYR A 354 -15.45 -0.63 -6.72
C TYR A 354 -15.72 -0.72 -8.23
N THR A 355 -16.97 -0.60 -8.69
CA THR A 355 -17.27 -0.60 -10.13
C THR A 355 -16.80 0.72 -10.77
N PRO A 356 -16.34 0.72 -12.03
CA PRO A 356 -16.00 1.94 -12.74
C PRO A 356 -17.15 2.96 -12.72
N SER A 357 -18.38 2.50 -12.96
CA SER A 357 -19.57 3.38 -12.92
C SER A 357 -19.77 4.06 -11.57
N ALA A 358 -19.70 3.33 -10.45
CA ALA A 358 -19.88 3.93 -9.13
C ALA A 358 -18.78 4.95 -8.79
N ILE A 359 -17.54 4.66 -9.18
CA ILE A 359 -16.40 5.55 -8.95
C ILE A 359 -16.51 6.80 -9.83
N SER A 360 -16.83 6.65 -11.12
CA SER A 360 -17.06 7.76 -12.04
C SER A 360 -18.22 8.67 -11.59
N GLU A 361 -19.30 8.09 -11.05
CA GLU A 361 -20.38 8.86 -10.42
C GLU A 361 -19.93 9.62 -9.16
N ALA A 362 -19.08 9.01 -8.33
CA ALA A 362 -18.48 9.70 -7.20
C ALA A 362 -17.57 10.86 -7.64
N LEU A 363 -16.77 10.67 -8.69
CA LEU A 363 -15.93 11.72 -9.27
C LEU A 363 -16.75 12.87 -9.88
N LEU A 364 -17.86 12.56 -10.55
CA LEU A 364 -18.78 13.58 -11.07
C LEU A 364 -19.35 14.43 -9.92
N LYS A 365 -19.77 13.80 -8.81
CA LYS A 365 -20.22 14.53 -7.61
C LYS A 365 -19.13 15.45 -7.09
N ILE A 366 -17.90 14.96 -6.96
CA ILE A 366 -16.73 15.76 -6.56
C ILE A 366 -16.51 16.95 -7.50
N ALA A 367 -16.67 16.75 -8.81
CA ALA A 367 -16.44 17.78 -9.83
C ALA A 367 -17.50 18.89 -9.83
N LEU A 368 -18.73 18.55 -9.47
CA LEU A 368 -19.85 19.49 -9.42
C LEU A 368 -19.97 20.22 -8.09
N GLU A 369 -19.24 19.78 -7.06
CA GLU A 369 -19.28 20.43 -5.76
C GLU A 369 -18.85 21.90 -5.82
N PRO A 370 -19.57 22.78 -5.10
CA PRO A 370 -19.18 24.16 -5.01
C PRO A 370 -17.83 24.27 -4.29
N LYS A 371 -16.98 25.14 -4.83
CA LYS A 371 -15.70 25.44 -4.22
C LYS A 371 -15.91 26.12 -2.87
N ALA A 372 -15.40 25.53 -1.79
CA ALA A 372 -15.42 26.12 -0.46
C ALA A 372 -14.51 27.36 -0.35
N LYS A 373 -14.70 28.14 0.72
CA LYS A 373 -13.76 29.23 1.07
C LYS A 373 -12.34 28.68 1.20
N SER A 374 -11.40 29.42 0.65
CA SER A 374 -10.03 28.96 0.44
C SER A 374 -9.07 29.75 1.34
N ALA A 375 -8.33 29.04 2.18
CA ALA A 375 -7.21 29.57 2.95
C ALA A 375 -5.95 28.73 2.65
N PRO A 376 -4.72 29.23 2.87
CA PRO A 376 -3.52 28.42 2.70
C PRO A 376 -3.56 27.16 3.59
N LEU A 377 -3.31 25.99 3.00
CA LEU A 377 -3.27 24.73 3.73
C LEU A 377 -2.01 24.69 4.60
N GLN A 378 -2.19 24.52 5.91
CA GLN A 378 -1.08 24.56 6.86
C GLN A 378 -0.47 23.17 7.05
N ALA A 379 0.86 23.10 7.10
CA ALA A 379 1.55 21.90 7.58
C ALA A 379 1.33 21.73 9.10
N THR A 380 1.34 20.50 9.60
CA THR A 380 1.35 20.22 11.05
C THR A 380 2.76 20.39 11.64
N ASP A 381 2.88 20.36 12.98
CA ASP A 381 4.17 20.26 13.65
C ASP A 381 4.90 18.95 13.31
N THR A 382 4.16 17.84 13.21
CA THR A 382 4.70 16.53 12.80
C THR A 382 5.36 16.60 11.42
N SER A 383 4.69 17.22 10.44
CA SER A 383 5.24 17.42 9.09
C SER A 383 6.49 18.30 9.12
N ARG A 384 6.44 19.42 9.85
CA ARG A 384 7.61 20.31 10.01
C ARG A 384 8.82 19.57 10.61
N ALA A 385 8.60 18.76 11.63
CA ALA A 385 9.65 17.95 12.26
C ALA A 385 10.24 16.92 11.27
N LEU A 386 9.39 16.24 10.51
CA LEU A 386 9.83 15.31 9.47
C LEU A 386 10.67 16.00 8.38
N LEU A 387 10.25 17.18 7.92
CA LEU A 387 11.00 17.97 6.93
C LEU A 387 12.35 18.44 7.48
N ALA A 388 12.42 18.79 8.77
CA ALA A 388 13.67 19.12 9.43
C ALA A 388 14.63 17.92 9.47
N ASN A 389 14.13 16.73 9.84
CA ASN A 389 14.90 15.48 9.80
C ASN A 389 15.42 15.19 8.39
N ARG A 390 14.55 15.31 7.37
CA ARG A 390 14.94 15.10 5.98
C ARG A 390 16.06 16.05 5.54
N LYS A 391 15.95 17.34 5.87
CA LYS A 391 16.99 18.33 5.57
C LYS A 391 18.33 17.97 6.22
N HIS A 392 18.30 17.45 7.45
CA HIS A 392 19.48 16.94 8.12
C HIS A 392 20.12 15.78 7.35
N TYR A 393 19.34 14.74 6.99
CA TYR A 393 19.87 13.58 6.27
C TYR A 393 20.36 13.88 4.84
N LEU A 394 19.76 14.85 4.15
CA LEU A 394 20.22 15.26 2.82
C LEU A 394 21.63 15.88 2.84
N ASN A 395 22.01 16.53 3.94
CA ASN A 395 23.37 17.06 4.11
C ASN A 395 24.39 15.94 4.27
N ASP A 396 23.99 14.80 4.85
CA ASP A 396 24.86 13.63 5.05
C ASP A 396 24.94 12.75 3.80
N SER A 397 23.83 12.61 3.05
CA SER A 397 23.77 11.82 1.82
C SER A 397 22.66 12.31 0.87
N PRO A 398 23.00 13.11 -0.15
CA PRO A 398 22.01 13.80 -1.00
C PRO A 398 21.18 12.87 -1.90
N LYS A 399 21.49 11.57 -1.95
CA LYS A 399 20.74 10.57 -2.75
C LYS A 399 19.72 9.78 -1.93
N MET A 400 19.55 10.09 -0.65
CA MET A 400 18.70 9.28 0.23
C MET A 400 17.27 9.83 0.35
N SER A 401 16.30 8.93 0.17
CA SER A 401 14.89 9.10 0.54
C SER A 401 14.65 8.95 2.05
N LYS A 402 15.72 8.90 2.85
CA LYS A 402 15.67 8.80 4.31
C LYS A 402 14.94 10.00 4.91
N ILE A 403 13.99 9.71 5.79
CA ILE A 403 13.17 10.69 6.51
C ILE A 403 13.03 10.36 8.00
N PHE A 404 13.37 9.14 8.39
CA PHE A 404 13.39 8.67 9.78
C PHE A 404 14.79 8.20 10.17
N ALA A 405 15.15 8.34 11.44
CA ALA A 405 16.46 7.91 11.94
C ALA A 405 16.63 6.39 11.84
N SER A 406 15.60 5.66 12.29
CA SER A 406 15.46 4.21 12.35
C SER A 406 13.99 3.86 12.62
N TYR A 407 13.68 2.56 12.76
CA TYR A 407 12.36 2.12 13.21
C TYR A 407 12.01 2.51 14.66
N GLU A 408 13.01 2.89 15.46
CA GLU A 408 12.82 3.41 16.83
C GLU A 408 12.40 4.89 16.85
N ASP A 409 12.52 5.60 15.71
CA ASP A 409 12.18 7.02 15.59
C ASP A 409 10.72 7.28 16.02
N PRO A 410 10.48 8.17 17.02
CA PRO A 410 9.13 8.49 17.48
C PRO A 410 8.20 8.99 16.36
N LEU A 411 8.73 9.73 15.38
CA LEU A 411 7.95 10.16 14.22
C LEU A 411 7.57 8.96 13.36
N ALA A 412 8.50 8.02 13.10
CA ALA A 412 8.17 6.81 12.34
C ALA A 412 7.05 6.02 13.01
N LYS A 413 7.14 5.81 14.33
CA LYS A 413 6.10 5.12 15.11
C LYS A 413 4.74 5.82 15.02
N LEU A 414 4.72 7.15 15.01
CA LEU A 414 3.49 7.92 14.83
C LEU A 414 2.83 7.64 13.47
N PHE A 415 3.61 7.67 12.38
CA PHE A 415 3.12 7.32 11.05
C PHE A 415 2.66 5.85 10.97
N PHE A 416 3.43 4.91 11.53
CA PHE A 416 3.06 3.49 11.56
C PHE A 416 1.77 3.23 12.33
N ARG A 417 1.54 3.89 13.47
CA ARG A 417 0.29 3.77 14.23
C ARG A 417 -0.91 4.29 13.44
N ALA A 418 -0.78 5.44 12.78
CA ALA A 418 -1.82 5.95 11.89
C ALA A 418 -2.11 4.98 10.74
N TYR A 419 -1.09 4.25 10.28
CA TYR A 419 -1.17 3.35 9.14
C TYR A 419 -1.67 1.92 9.47
N GLY A 420 -1.72 1.54 10.75
CA GLY A 420 -2.25 0.23 11.19
C GLY A 420 -1.52 -0.45 12.34
N MET A 421 -0.38 0.10 12.80
CA MET A 421 0.37 -0.51 13.91
C MET A 421 -0.39 -0.37 15.22
N ILE A 422 -0.64 -1.49 15.88
CA ILE A 422 -1.31 -1.52 17.19
C ILE A 422 -0.33 -1.92 18.31
N PRO A 423 -0.56 -1.50 19.56
CA PRO A 423 0.27 -1.91 20.69
C PRO A 423 0.37 -3.43 20.81
N LYS A 424 1.55 -3.90 21.23
CA LYS A 424 1.74 -5.30 21.63
C LYS A 424 0.86 -5.60 22.85
N PRO A 425 0.10 -6.71 22.87
CA PRO A 425 -0.65 -7.09 24.06
C PRO A 425 0.30 -7.34 25.23
N ALA A 426 -0.15 -7.03 26.44
CA ALA A 426 0.62 -7.34 27.65
C ALA A 426 0.83 -8.86 27.74
N THR A 427 2.08 -9.29 27.90
CA THR A 427 2.42 -10.70 28.05
C THR A 427 1.92 -11.20 29.40
N THR A 428 0.98 -12.15 29.42
CA THR A 428 0.35 -12.62 30.65
C THR A 428 0.87 -13.95 31.17
N ALA A 429 1.76 -14.65 30.45
CA ALA A 429 2.30 -15.94 30.90
C ALA A 429 3.79 -16.12 30.56
N PRO A 430 4.59 -16.70 31.49
CA PRO A 430 5.96 -17.11 31.23
C PRO A 430 5.97 -18.40 30.40
N SER A 431 5.74 -18.30 29.10
CA SER A 431 6.01 -19.41 28.17
C SER A 431 7.46 -19.33 27.69
N PRO A 432 8.15 -20.46 27.44
CA PRO A 432 9.50 -20.42 26.86
C PRO A 432 9.49 -19.65 25.54
N LEU A 433 10.48 -18.77 25.38
CA LEU A 433 10.69 -17.98 24.16
C LEU A 433 11.52 -18.78 23.15
N ALA A 434 11.11 -18.76 21.89
CA ALA A 434 11.83 -19.28 20.75
C ALA A 434 12.31 -18.11 19.87
N LEU A 435 13.58 -18.15 19.47
CA LEU A 435 14.15 -17.16 18.57
C LEU A 435 13.64 -17.34 17.13
N VAL A 436 13.70 -16.26 16.35
CA VAL A 436 13.51 -16.33 14.89
C VAL A 436 14.61 -17.16 14.21
N PRO A 437 14.33 -17.82 13.07
CA PRO A 437 15.30 -18.69 12.38
C PRO A 437 16.56 -17.99 11.83
N TRP A 438 16.57 -16.65 11.77
CA TRP A 438 17.72 -15.83 11.38
C TRP A 438 18.44 -15.19 12.57
N ALA A 439 18.17 -15.66 13.78
CA ALA A 439 18.97 -15.36 14.97
C ALA A 439 20.06 -16.43 15.17
N GLN A 440 21.21 -16.01 15.68
CA GLN A 440 22.29 -16.90 16.13
C GLN A 440 22.57 -16.64 17.61
N ARG A 441 23.01 -17.68 18.34
CA ARG A 441 23.40 -17.55 19.74
C ARG A 441 24.83 -18.06 19.90
N GLU A 442 25.75 -17.17 20.24
CA GLU A 442 27.17 -17.46 20.40
C GLU A 442 27.68 -16.79 21.68
N ASN A 443 28.42 -17.52 22.53
CA ASN A 443 29.01 -16.98 23.76
C ASN A 443 28.02 -16.25 24.71
N GLY A 444 26.74 -16.64 24.69
CA GLY A 444 25.69 -16.00 25.50
C GLY A 444 25.07 -14.74 24.87
N GLU A 445 25.57 -14.29 23.73
CA GLU A 445 25.03 -13.19 22.93
C GLU A 445 24.09 -13.73 21.84
N ILE A 446 23.00 -13.00 21.57
CA ILE A 446 22.03 -13.29 20.51
C ILE A 446 22.23 -12.25 19.42
N THR A 447 22.69 -12.67 18.26
CA THR A 447 22.87 -11.81 17.08
C THR A 447 21.75 -12.06 16.09
N ILE A 448 21.17 -10.99 15.53
CA ILE A 448 20.07 -11.07 14.57
C ILE A 448 20.42 -10.19 13.37
N VAL A 449 20.34 -10.78 12.19
CA VAL A 449 20.47 -10.10 10.90
C VAL A 449 19.10 -10.14 10.23
N ASP A 450 18.26 -9.16 10.55
CA ASP A 450 16.90 -9.07 9.99
C ASP A 450 16.95 -8.26 8.68
N PRO A 451 16.49 -8.82 7.55
CA PRO A 451 16.61 -8.18 6.25
C PRO A 451 15.76 -6.89 6.14
N HIS A 452 14.77 -6.71 7.01
CA HIS A 452 13.87 -5.55 6.99
C HIS A 452 14.32 -4.48 7.99
N ARG A 453 14.71 -4.90 9.20
CA ARG A 453 14.94 -4.03 10.36
C ARG A 453 16.42 -3.79 10.65
N GLY A 454 17.33 -4.54 10.04
CA GLY A 454 18.78 -4.40 10.20
C GLY A 454 19.38 -5.38 11.21
N ASN A 455 20.53 -5.01 11.76
CA ASN A 455 21.33 -5.88 12.63
C ASN A 455 21.10 -5.52 14.10
N PHE A 456 20.94 -6.55 14.94
CA PHE A 456 20.73 -6.39 16.37
C PHE A 456 21.60 -7.37 17.16
N SER A 457 21.96 -6.97 18.38
CA SER A 457 22.60 -7.85 19.35
C SER A 457 21.97 -7.69 20.73
N PHE A 458 21.74 -8.81 21.42
CA PHE A 458 21.13 -8.85 22.74
C PHE A 458 21.85 -9.84 23.65
N SER A 459 21.99 -9.48 24.93
CA SER A 459 22.49 -10.38 25.97
C SER A 459 21.41 -11.29 26.57
N ASN A 460 20.12 -11.05 26.24
CA ASN A 460 18.98 -11.79 26.78
C ASN A 460 17.87 -11.91 25.71
N ILE A 461 17.24 -13.08 25.65
CA ILE A 461 16.10 -13.40 24.78
C ILE A 461 14.87 -12.54 25.07
N ASP A 462 14.67 -12.06 26.30
CA ASP A 462 13.53 -11.18 26.63
C ASP A 462 13.62 -9.85 25.86
N LYS A 463 14.82 -9.27 25.74
CA LYS A 463 15.05 -8.08 24.91
C LYS A 463 14.81 -8.37 23.43
N ALA A 464 15.23 -9.55 22.95
CA ALA A 464 14.91 -9.96 21.58
C ALA A 464 13.38 -10.07 21.36
N ALA A 465 12.62 -10.51 22.37
CA ALA A 465 11.15 -10.55 22.33
C ALA A 465 10.49 -9.16 22.30
N GLU A 466 11.05 -8.17 23.00
CA GLU A 466 10.62 -6.76 22.95
C GLU A 466 10.77 -6.18 21.54
N TYR A 467 11.78 -6.63 20.80
CA TYR A 467 12.03 -6.24 19.41
C TYR A 467 11.24 -7.08 18.39
N GLY A 468 10.53 -8.12 18.84
CA GLY A 468 9.75 -9.01 17.97
C GLY A 468 10.60 -10.06 17.24
N PHE A 469 11.72 -10.48 17.85
CA PHE A 469 12.62 -11.53 17.34
C PHE A 469 12.58 -12.82 18.17
N ALA A 470 11.77 -12.84 19.22
CA ALA A 470 11.45 -14.05 19.94
C ALA A 470 9.94 -14.10 20.20
N HIS A 471 9.38 -15.30 20.17
CA HIS A 471 7.96 -15.56 20.36
C HIS A 471 7.78 -16.68 21.36
N HIS A 472 6.66 -16.67 22.08
CA HIS A 472 6.35 -17.74 23.03
C HIS A 472 6.01 -19.00 22.25
N SER A 473 6.82 -20.05 22.41
CA SER A 473 6.53 -21.32 21.79
C SER A 473 5.34 -21.95 22.51
N SER A 474 4.18 -21.91 21.88
CA SER A 474 3.09 -22.83 22.21
C SER A 474 3.49 -24.22 21.72
N CYS A 475 4.33 -24.91 22.51
CA CYS A 475 4.66 -26.33 22.30
C CYS A 475 3.44 -27.20 22.56
#